data_AF-A0A2K3KGF6-F1
#
_entry.id   AF-A0A2K3KGF6-F1
#
_cell.length_a   1.000
_cell.length_b   1.000
_cell.length_c   1.000
_cell.angle_alpha   90.00
_cell.angle_beta   90.00
_cell.angle_gamma   90.00
#
_symmetry.space_group_name_H-M   'P 1'
#
loop_
_entity.id
_entity.type
_entity.pdbx_description
1 polymer ?
#
loop_
_entity_poly.entity_id
_entity_poly.type
_entity_poly.pdbx_seq_one_letter_code
_entity_poly.pdbx_strand_id
1 'polypeptide(L)'
;SGSIDTNSFDSDDDDAQTGDSYDDEGTSVSKPPPSIILPAKLARELKDLAPEDALSKLLSNHGASNSTAEDKESLLEHEQFDHEM
;
A
#
# COMPACT_ATOMS: atom_id res chain seq x y z
N SER A 1 -32.64 -60.81 20.21
CA SER A 1 -31.81 -60.59 19.01
C SER A 1 -32.25 -59.30 18.37
N GLY A 2 -31.50 -58.23 18.58
CA GLY A 2 -31.81 -56.92 18.00
C GLY A 2 -30.56 -56.08 18.08
N SER A 3 -29.95 -55.82 16.94
CA SER A 3 -29.14 -54.62 16.70
C SER A 3 -29.03 -54.49 15.20
N ILE A 4 -29.69 -53.49 14.65
CA ILE A 4 -29.38 -52.97 13.33
C ILE A 4 -28.95 -51.54 13.61
N ASP A 5 -27.65 -51.36 13.79
CA ASP A 5 -27.02 -50.05 13.83
C ASP A 5 -27.05 -49.49 12.40
N THR A 6 -28.08 -48.70 12.10
CA THR A 6 -28.19 -47.94 10.86
C THR A 6 -27.65 -46.55 11.10
N ASN A 7 -26.33 -46.46 11.06
CA ASN A 7 -25.64 -45.18 10.93
C ASN A 7 -25.79 -44.78 9.45
N SER A 8 -26.97 -44.25 9.08
CA SER A 8 -27.20 -43.68 7.74
C SER A 8 -26.31 -42.45 7.64
N PHE A 9 -25.18 -42.62 6.97
CA PHE A 9 -24.37 -41.52 6.48
C PHE A 9 -25.11 -40.90 5.30
N ASP A 10 -26.14 -40.11 5.59
CA ASP A 10 -26.64 -39.10 4.65
C ASP A 10 -25.96 -37.79 5.01
N SER A 11 -24.64 -37.74 4.79
CA SER A 11 -23.98 -36.46 4.59
C SER A 11 -24.42 -36.02 3.20
N ASP A 12 -25.51 -35.24 3.20
CA ASP A 12 -26.04 -34.58 2.02
C ASP A 12 -24.88 -33.96 1.26
N ASP A 13 -24.76 -34.40 0.02
CA ASP A 13 -23.85 -33.93 -1.01
C ASP A 13 -24.29 -32.52 -1.41
N ASP A 14 -24.24 -31.58 -0.47
CA ASP A 14 -24.18 -30.16 -0.78
C ASP A 14 -22.74 -29.85 -1.23
N ASP A 15 -22.32 -30.49 -2.34
CA ASP A 15 -21.38 -29.86 -3.26
C ASP A 15 -22.16 -28.70 -3.91
N ALA A 16 -22.44 -27.70 -3.07
CA ALA A 16 -22.83 -26.37 -3.47
C ALA A 16 -21.63 -25.87 -4.25
N GLN A 17 -21.62 -26.21 -5.53
CA GLN A 17 -20.86 -25.56 -6.58
C GLN A 17 -21.29 -24.10 -6.49
N THR A 18 -20.67 -23.35 -5.59
CA THR A 18 -20.69 -21.91 -5.63
C THR A 18 -20.13 -21.62 -7.00
N GLY A 19 -21.01 -21.19 -7.90
CA GLY A 19 -20.62 -20.64 -9.20
C GLY A 19 -19.92 -19.29 -8.99
N ASP A 20 -18.97 -19.25 -8.05
CA ASP A 20 -18.04 -18.18 -7.80
C ASP A 20 -16.70 -18.46 -8.48
N SER A 21 -16.67 -19.38 -9.46
CA SER A 21 -15.63 -19.32 -10.49
C SER A 21 -15.86 -18.04 -11.30
N TYR A 22 -15.39 -16.93 -10.73
CA TYR A 22 -14.97 -15.79 -11.51
C TYR A 22 -13.96 -16.35 -12.50
N ASP A 23 -14.36 -16.51 -13.77
CA ASP A 23 -13.42 -16.24 -14.84
C ASP A 23 -13.08 -14.76 -14.66
N ASP A 24 -12.16 -14.48 -13.75
CA ASP A 24 -11.39 -13.26 -13.73
C ASP A 24 -10.48 -13.37 -14.95
N GLU A 25 -11.09 -13.27 -16.14
CA GLU A 25 -10.44 -12.77 -17.34
C GLU A 25 -10.16 -11.30 -17.01
N GLY A 26 -9.21 -11.12 -16.08
CA GLY A 26 -8.95 -9.90 -15.38
C GLY A 26 -8.47 -8.94 -16.42
N THR A 27 -9.38 -8.09 -16.91
CA THR A 27 -9.01 -6.97 -17.74
C THR A 27 -8.11 -6.14 -16.84
N SER A 28 -6.81 -6.31 -17.01
CA SER A 28 -5.82 -5.62 -16.21
C SER A 28 -5.88 -4.17 -16.65
N VAL A 29 -6.74 -3.40 -15.99
CA VAL A 29 -6.90 -1.98 -16.26
C VAL A 29 -5.62 -1.31 -15.80
N SER A 30 -4.80 -0.89 -16.76
CA SER A 30 -3.59 -0.14 -16.48
C SER A 30 -3.99 1.18 -15.81
N LYS A 31 -3.57 1.36 -14.56
CA LYS A 31 -3.74 2.64 -13.87
C LYS A 31 -2.93 3.70 -14.62
N PRO A 32 -3.46 4.93 -14.75
CA PRO A 32 -2.71 6.00 -15.37
C PRO A 32 -1.38 6.21 -14.61
N PRO A 33 -0.30 6.58 -15.32
CA PRO A 33 0.95 6.92 -14.66
C PRO A 33 0.72 7.99 -13.59
N PRO A 34 1.34 7.87 -12.41
CA PRO A 34 1.21 8.88 -11.37
C PRO A 34 1.73 10.22 -11.88
N SER A 35 0.93 11.28 -11.70
CA SER A 35 1.35 12.65 -12.02
C SER A 35 2.01 13.30 -10.82
N ILE A 36 3.19 13.88 -11.01
CA ILE A 36 3.86 14.69 -10.00
C ILE A 36 3.69 16.16 -10.36
N ILE A 37 3.20 16.97 -9.41
CA ILE A 37 3.02 18.41 -9.59
C ILE A 37 4.10 19.14 -8.80
N LEU A 38 4.89 19.96 -9.50
CA LEU A 38 5.92 20.77 -8.86
C LEU A 38 5.32 22.03 -8.24
N PRO A 39 5.80 22.48 -7.07
CA PRO A 39 5.49 23.79 -6.53
C PRO A 39 5.72 24.90 -7.55
N ALA A 40 4.84 25.90 -7.59
CA ALA A 40 4.86 26.96 -8.61
C ALA A 40 6.19 27.74 -8.68
N LYS A 41 6.95 27.83 -7.58
CA LYS A 41 8.28 28.43 -7.59
C LYS A 41 9.27 27.56 -8.38
N LEU A 42 9.32 26.26 -8.08
CA LEU A 42 10.20 25.31 -8.76
C LEU A 42 9.81 25.14 -10.23
N ALA A 43 8.50 25.03 -10.52
CA ALA A 43 8.03 24.95 -11.91
C ALA A 43 8.47 26.16 -12.74
N ARG A 44 8.47 27.37 -12.17
CA ARG A 44 8.96 28.57 -12.86
C ARG A 44 10.46 28.59 -13.05
N GLU A 45 11.20 28.07 -12.09
CA GLU A 45 12.67 28.03 -12.13
C GLU A 45 13.21 26.98 -13.11
N LEU A 46 12.48 25.89 -13.30
CA LEU A 46 12.88 24.76 -14.14
C LEU A 46 12.30 24.81 -15.56
N LYS A 47 11.37 25.74 -15.85
CA LYS A 47 10.61 25.77 -17.11
C LYS A 47 11.48 25.85 -18.38
N ASP A 48 12.61 26.55 -18.30
CA ASP A 48 13.45 26.91 -19.46
C ASP A 48 14.70 26.00 -19.54
N LEU A 49 14.81 25.02 -18.65
CA LEU A 49 15.95 24.11 -18.58
C LEU A 49 15.66 22.82 -19.35
N ALA A 50 16.72 22.20 -19.88
CA ALA A 50 16.62 20.84 -20.39
C ALA A 50 16.24 19.88 -19.24
N PRO A 51 15.54 18.76 -19.51
CA PRO A 51 15.09 17.84 -18.47
C PRO A 51 16.22 17.36 -17.55
N GLU A 52 17.40 17.06 -18.11
CA GLU A 52 18.56 16.60 -17.35
C GLU A 52 19.12 17.69 -16.43
N ASP A 53 19.24 18.91 -16.93
CA ASP A 53 19.71 20.06 -16.16
C ASP A 53 18.72 20.43 -15.05
N ALA A 54 17.42 20.33 -15.33
CA ALA A 54 16.37 20.58 -14.36
C ALA A 54 16.41 19.57 -13.21
N LEU A 55 16.59 18.28 -13.53
CA LEU A 55 16.74 17.22 -12.53
C LEU A 55 18.01 17.40 -11.70
N SER A 56 19.15 17.65 -12.35
CA SER A 56 20.43 17.87 -11.68
C SER A 56 20.36 19.05 -10.71
N LYS A 57 19.74 20.16 -11.13
CA LYS A 57 19.55 21.34 -10.29
C LYS A 57 18.59 21.08 -9.13
N LEU A 58 17.50 20.36 -9.36
CA LEU A 58 16.54 19.99 -8.31
C LEU A 58 17.20 19.12 -7.24
N LEU A 59 17.96 18.10 -7.67
CA LEU A 59 18.71 17.21 -6.77
C LEU A 59 19.86 17.93 -6.06
N SER A 60 20.53 18.88 -6.70
CA SER A 60 21.56 19.67 -6.03
C SER A 60 20.99 20.59 -4.93
N ASN A 61 19.78 21.13 -5.13
CA ASN A 61 19.16 22.06 -4.19
C ASN A 61 18.36 21.37 -3.08
N HIS A 62 17.80 20.19 -3.37
CA HIS A 62 16.83 19.50 -2.51
C HIS A 62 17.08 17.99 -2.36
N GLY A 63 18.02 17.42 -3.11
CA GLY A 63 18.39 16.00 -3.07
C GLY A 63 19.34 15.64 -1.92
N ALA A 64 19.78 16.63 -1.13
CA ALA A 64 20.22 16.37 0.22
C ALA A 64 18.97 16.01 1.03
N SER A 65 18.57 14.73 0.98
CA SER A 65 17.72 14.15 2.02
C SER A 65 18.43 14.43 3.34
N ASN A 66 17.97 15.44 4.06
CA ASN A 66 18.49 15.79 5.36
C ASN A 66 18.52 14.51 6.18
N SER A 67 19.72 13.98 6.47
CA SER A 67 19.93 12.86 7.38
C SER A 67 19.57 13.22 8.83
N THR A 68 18.91 14.35 9.05
CA THR A 68 18.26 14.75 10.30
C THR A 68 16.79 14.33 10.28
N ALA A 69 16.52 13.09 9.86
CA ALA A 69 15.64 12.28 10.70
C ALA A 69 16.44 11.97 11.97
N GLU A 70 16.54 12.97 12.86
CA GLU A 70 16.62 12.65 14.27
C GLU A 70 15.33 11.89 14.50
N ASP A 71 15.48 10.58 14.57
CA ASP A 71 14.43 9.64 14.83
C ASP A 71 13.67 10.12 16.08
N LYS A 72 12.52 10.75 15.84
CA LYS A 72 11.68 11.31 16.90
C LYS A 72 10.77 10.25 17.50
N GLU A 73 10.94 8.97 17.15
CA GLU A 73 10.22 7.88 17.81
C GLU A 73 10.56 7.82 19.30
N SER A 74 11.80 8.17 19.69
CA SER A 74 12.18 8.29 21.11
C SER A 74 11.48 9.42 21.89
N LEU A 75 10.96 10.46 21.23
CA LEU A 75 10.32 11.60 21.94
C LEU A 75 8.88 11.29 22.38
N LEU A 76 8.22 10.32 21.74
CA LEU A 76 6.83 9.94 22.05
C LEU A 76 6.75 8.86 23.13
N GLU A 77 7.80 8.03 23.30
CA GLU A 77 7.80 6.96 24.31
C GLU A 77 7.88 7.48 25.75
N HIS A 78 8.41 8.68 25.96
CA HIS A 78 8.54 9.26 27.30
C HIS A 78 7.25 9.86 27.87
N GLU A 79 6.25 10.20 27.03
CA GLU A 79 4.99 10.77 27.54
C GLU A 79 4.02 9.69 28.05
N GLN A 80 4.18 8.42 27.63
CA GLN A 80 3.25 7.35 28.02
C GLN A 80 3.55 6.72 29.39
N PHE A 81 4.77 6.86 29.94
CA PHE A 81 5.14 6.27 31.23
C PHE A 81 4.80 7.14 32.45
N ASP A 82 4.49 8.43 32.28
CA ASP A 82 4.11 9.32 33.39
C ASP A 82 2.62 9.24 33.77
N HIS A 83 1.85 8.33 33.16
CA HIS A 83 0.42 8.17 33.41
C HIS A 83 0.04 6.80 33.97
N GLU A 84 0.93 6.18 34.75
CA GLU A 84 0.56 5.11 35.69
C GLU A 84 1.29 5.33 37.04
N MET A 85 0.69 6.17 37.89
CA MET A 85 0.92 6.17 39.35
C MET A 85 -0.42 6.25 40.08
#